data_AF-A0A061AEH4-F1
#
_entry.id   AF-A0A061AEH4-F1
#
_cell.length_a   1.000
_cell.length_b   1.000
_cell.length_c   1.000
_cell.angle_alpha   90.00
_cell.angle_beta   90.00
_cell.angle_gamma   90.00
#
_symmetry.space_group_name_H-M   'P 1'
#
loop_
_entity.id
_entity.type
_entity.pdbx_description
1 polymer ?
#
loop_
_entity_poly.entity_id
_entity_poly.type
_entity_poly.pdbx_seq_one_letter_code
_entity_poly.pdbx_strand_id
1 'polypeptide(L)'
;MAPESINFRRFTTASDVWMFAVCIWEILSQGQQPFFWLENRDVINQLEQGIRLPKPDNCPPALYSLMTRCWSYDPRDRPSFTELVVKIRYCNLPTNVP
;
A
#
# COMPACT_ATOMS: atom_id res chain seq x y z
N MET A 1 8.05 -3.16 4.71
CA MET A 1 7.78 -2.53 6.03
C MET A 1 7.48 -1.05 5.82
N ALA A 2 6.72 -0.43 6.72
CA ALA A 2 6.53 1.03 6.71
C ALA A 2 7.84 1.76 7.05
N PRO A 3 8.07 2.99 6.55
CA PRO A 3 9.32 3.72 6.79
C PRO A 3 9.67 3.88 8.27
N GLU A 4 8.69 4.21 9.12
CA GLU A 4 8.89 4.37 10.56
C GLU A 4 9.26 3.06 11.27
N SER A 5 8.82 1.92 10.74
CA SER A 5 9.18 0.60 11.25
C SER A 5 10.61 0.20 10.85
N ILE A 6 11.06 0.63 9.66
CA ILE A 6 12.44 0.41 9.19
C ILE A 6 13.41 1.29 9.98
N ASN A 7 13.15 2.60 10.01
CA ASN A 7 14.07 3.59 10.56
C ASN A 7 14.10 3.61 12.10
N PHE A 8 12.93 3.47 12.74
CA PHE A 8 12.78 3.73 14.18
C PHE A 8 12.25 2.52 14.95
N ARG A 9 12.09 1.36 14.30
CA ARG A 9 11.49 0.16 14.92
C ARG A 9 10.12 0.44 15.56
N ARG A 10 9.36 1.39 15.00
CA ARG A 10 8.02 1.74 15.48
C ARG A 10 6.97 0.90 14.77
N PHE A 11 6.21 0.14 15.55
CA PHE A 11 5.14 -0.72 15.07
C PHE A 11 3.81 -0.27 15.67
N THR A 12 2.83 -0.03 14.81
CA THR A 12 1.51 0.48 15.17
C THR A 12 0.47 -0.06 14.20
N THR A 13 -0.82 0.14 14.49
CA THR A 13 -1.88 -0.17 13.53
C THR A 13 -1.70 0.57 12.20
N ALA A 14 -1.10 1.76 12.19
CA ALA A 14 -0.81 2.50 10.95
C ALA A 14 0.34 1.87 10.13
N SER A 15 1.30 1.20 10.76
CA SER A 15 2.31 0.40 10.03
C SER A 15 1.70 -0.89 9.49
N ASP A 16 0.70 -1.46 10.17
CA ASP A 16 -0.04 -2.61 9.66
C ASP A 16 -0.89 -2.24 8.45
N VAL A 17 -1.48 -1.03 8.41
CA VAL A 17 -2.18 -0.48 7.24
C VAL A 17 -1.26 -0.40 6.02
N TRP A 18 -0.01 0.03 6.21
CA TRP A 18 0.99 0.03 5.14
C TRP A 18 1.23 -1.39 4.61
N MET A 19 1.48 -2.33 5.51
CA MET A 19 1.78 -3.73 5.14
C MET A 19 0.58 -4.43 4.53
N PHE A 20 -0.64 -4.08 4.94
CA PHE A 20 -1.86 -4.55 4.31
C PHE A 20 -1.96 -4.13 2.84
N ALA A 21 -1.62 -2.88 2.51
CA ALA A 21 -1.55 -2.44 1.11
C ALA A 21 -0.42 -3.10 0.32
N VAL A 22 0.73 -3.41 0.95
CA VAL A 22 1.78 -4.24 0.32
C VAL A 22 1.22 -5.64 0.01
N CYS A 23 0.49 -6.26 0.93
CA CYS A 23 -0.12 -7.57 0.72
C CYS A 23 -1.15 -7.56 -0.42
N ILE A 24 -2.01 -6.53 -0.51
CA ILE A 24 -2.93 -6.37 -1.65
C ILE A 24 -2.13 -6.27 -2.96
N TRP A 25 -1.05 -5.49 -2.96
CA TRP A 25 -0.18 -5.36 -4.13
C TRP A 25 0.43 -6.71 -4.52
N GLU A 26 0.92 -7.52 -3.58
CA GLU A 26 1.46 -8.85 -3.82
C GLU A 26 0.41 -9.81 -4.41
N ILE A 27 -0.82 -9.80 -3.87
CA ILE A 27 -1.94 -10.60 -4.39
C ILE A 27 -2.24 -10.23 -5.85
N LEU A 28 -2.36 -8.94 -6.15
CA LEU A 28 -2.67 -8.45 -7.50
C LEU A 28 -1.51 -8.63 -8.49
N SER A 29 -0.28 -8.64 -7.99
CA SER A 29 0.94 -8.89 -8.78
C SER A 29 1.27 -10.38 -8.88
N GLN A 30 0.34 -11.26 -8.53
CA GLN A 30 0.49 -12.72 -8.59
C GLN A 30 1.71 -13.25 -7.83
N GLY A 31 2.02 -12.66 -6.68
CA GLY A 31 3.13 -13.06 -5.81
C GLY A 31 4.50 -12.49 -6.20
N GLN A 32 4.56 -11.49 -7.09
CA GLN A 32 5.80 -10.78 -7.35
C GLN A 32 6.36 -10.17 -6.06
N GLN A 33 7.69 -10.22 -5.89
CA GLN A 33 8.36 -9.59 -4.77
C GLN A 33 8.24 -8.05 -4.84
N PRO A 34 7.81 -7.37 -3.76
CA PRO A 34 7.83 -5.91 -3.69
C PRO A 34 9.25 -5.37 -3.87
N PHE A 35 9.41 -4.37 -4.73
CA PHE A 35 10.71 -3.76 -5.03
C PHE A 35 11.79 -4.77 -5.47
N PHE A 36 11.43 -5.83 -6.21
CA PHE A 36 12.36 -6.90 -6.63
C PHE A 36 13.64 -6.43 -7.35
N TRP A 37 13.64 -5.20 -7.89
CA TRP A 37 14.79 -4.58 -8.57
C TRP A 37 15.76 -3.88 -7.62
N LEU A 38 15.53 -3.92 -6.30
CA LEU A 38 16.34 -3.26 -5.29
C LEU A 38 16.85 -4.25 -4.26
N GLU A 39 18.00 -3.93 -3.68
CA GLU A 39 18.41 -4.56 -2.43
C GLU A 39 17.61 -4.00 -1.25
N ASN A 40 17.41 -4.82 -0.22
CA ASN A 40 16.62 -4.45 0.96
C ASN A 40 17.08 -3.13 1.61
N ARG A 41 18.39 -2.84 1.59
CA ARG A 41 18.97 -1.62 2.16
C ARG A 41 18.61 -0.35 1.38
N ASP A 42 18.29 -0.47 0.09
CA ASP A 42 18.03 0.68 -0.78
C ASP A 42 16.55 1.06 -0.84
N VAL A 43 15.67 0.13 -0.44
CA VAL A 43 14.22 0.35 -0.44
C VAL A 43 13.84 1.59 0.38
N ILE A 44 14.47 1.81 1.54
CA ILE A 44 14.14 2.95 2.40
C ILE A 44 14.39 4.29 1.72
N ASN A 45 15.50 4.43 0.99
CA ASN A 45 15.86 5.65 0.28
C ASN A 45 14.81 5.99 -0.80
N GLN A 46 14.30 4.97 -1.48
CA GLN A 46 13.22 5.14 -2.47
C GLN A 46 11.91 5.59 -1.79
N LEU A 47 11.56 4.99 -0.66
CA LEU A 47 10.36 5.38 0.10
C LEU A 47 10.44 6.82 0.60
N GLU A 48 11.60 7.27 1.06
CA GLU A 48 11.84 8.66 1.50
C GLU A 48 11.75 9.67 0.35
N GLN A 49 12.11 9.26 -0.88
CA GLN A 49 11.92 10.06 -2.10
C GLN A 49 10.47 10.06 -2.62
N GLY A 50 9.55 9.39 -1.92
CA GLY A 50 8.16 9.30 -2.33
C GLY A 50 7.88 8.22 -3.37
N ILE A 51 8.88 7.42 -3.76
CA ILE A 51 8.67 6.27 -4.66
C ILE A 51 7.86 5.21 -3.94
N ARG A 52 6.88 4.64 -4.66
CA ARG A 52 5.99 3.58 -4.18
C ARG A 52 5.94 2.46 -5.21
N LEU A 53 5.34 1.34 -4.81
CA LEU A 53 5.15 0.20 -5.72
C LEU A 53 4.29 0.64 -6.93
N PRO A 54 4.66 0.22 -8.15
CA PRO A 54 3.91 0.56 -9.36
C PRO A 54 2.53 -0.10 -9.33
N LYS A 55 1.58 0.43 -10.09
CA LYS A 55 0.25 -0.18 -10.21
C LYS A 55 0.36 -1.56 -10.87
N PRO A 56 -0.14 -2.65 -10.26
CA PRO A 56 -0.18 -3.96 -10.90
C PRO A 56 -1.04 -3.96 -12.18
N ASP A 57 -0.79 -4.94 -13.04
CA ASP A 57 -1.63 -5.22 -14.19
C ASP A 57 -3.04 -5.61 -13.71
N ASN A 58 -4.07 -5.16 -14.44
CA ASN A 58 -5.48 -5.36 -14.10
C ASN A 58 -5.94 -4.83 -12.72
N CYS A 59 -5.10 -4.06 -12.00
CA CYS A 59 -5.53 -3.40 -10.76
C CYS A 59 -6.50 -2.25 -11.06
N PRO A 60 -7.73 -2.24 -10.48
CA PRO A 60 -8.67 -1.15 -10.62
C PRO A 60 -8.06 0.19 -10.12
N PRO A 61 -8.23 1.31 -10.85
CA PRO A 61 -7.65 2.59 -10.45
C PRO A 61 -8.04 3.05 -9.04
N ALA A 62 -9.30 2.78 -8.63
CA ALA A 62 -9.79 3.10 -7.30
C ALA A 62 -9.05 2.33 -6.19
N LEU A 63 -8.76 1.05 -6.43
CA LEU A 63 -8.01 0.22 -5.49
C LEU A 63 -6.55 0.66 -5.40
N TYR A 64 -5.93 1.04 -6.51
CA TYR A 64 -4.57 1.60 -6.50
C TYR A 64 -4.50 2.95 -5.78
N SER A 65 -5.49 3.82 -5.98
CA SER A 65 -5.61 5.07 -5.23
C SER A 65 -5.76 4.82 -3.72
N LEU A 66 -6.48 3.77 -3.33
CA LEU A 66 -6.57 3.38 -1.93
C LEU A 66 -5.23 2.87 -1.38
N MET A 67 -4.52 2.00 -2.11
CA MET A 67 -3.19 1.51 -1.71
C MET A 67 -2.18 2.64 -1.54
N THR A 68 -2.15 3.60 -2.46
CA THR A 68 -1.24 4.76 -2.37
C THR A 68 -1.52 5.62 -1.14
N ARG A 69 -2.78 5.77 -0.71
CA ARG A 69 -3.12 6.41 0.58
C ARG A 69 -2.62 5.63 1.79
N CYS A 70 -2.67 4.30 1.77
CA CYS A 70 -2.08 3.47 2.83
C CYS A 70 -0.55 3.64 2.90
N TRP A 71 0.08 4.04 1.79
CA TRP A 71 1.52 4.32 1.72
C TRP A 71 1.88 5.79 1.94
N SER A 72 1.01 6.58 2.55
CA SER A 72 1.34 7.94 3.00
C SER A 72 2.54 7.88 3.95
N TYR A 73 3.49 8.81 3.75
CA TYR A 73 4.72 8.83 4.56
C TYR A 73 4.38 9.09 6.03
N ASP A 74 3.57 10.10 6.31
CA ASP A 74 3.03 10.34 7.65
C ASP A 74 2.01 9.24 8.02
N PRO A 75 2.21 8.49 9.11
CA PRO A 75 1.27 7.48 9.56
C PRO A 75 -0.14 8.01 9.85
N ARG A 76 -0.29 9.31 10.18
CA ARG A 76 -1.58 9.94 10.51
C ARG A 76 -2.47 10.15 9.29
N ASP A 77 -1.88 10.21 8.10
CA ASP A 77 -2.61 10.41 6.84
C ASP A 77 -3.13 9.08 6.26
N ARG A 78 -2.71 7.96 6.86
CA ARG A 78 -3.14 6.62 6.45
C ARG A 78 -4.56 6.35 6.95
N PRO A 79 -5.43 5.73 6.14
CA PRO A 79 -6.78 5.36 6.57
C PRO A 79 -6.72 4.31 7.68
N SER A 80 -7.72 4.30 8.55
CA SER A 80 -7.95 3.22 9.49
C SER A 80 -8.45 1.95 8.79
N PHE A 81 -8.31 0.79 9.43
CA PHE A 81 -8.90 -0.45 8.91
C PHE A 81 -10.43 -0.35 8.75
N THR A 82 -11.11 0.38 9.63
CA THR A 82 -12.56 0.62 9.51
C THR A 82 -12.90 1.34 8.21
N GLU A 83 -12.13 2.37 7.85
CA GLU A 83 -12.29 3.06 6.56
C GLU A 83 -11.93 2.16 5.37
N LEU A 84 -10.90 1.31 5.50
CA LEU A 84 -10.50 0.38 4.45
C LEU A 84 -11.59 -0.63 4.12
N VAL A 85 -12.26 -1.22 5.12
CA VAL A 85 -13.38 -2.15 4.89
C VAL A 85 -14.48 -1.50 4.06
N VAL A 86 -14.83 -0.25 4.39
CA VAL A 86 -15.85 0.51 3.67
C VAL A 86 -15.38 0.79 2.24
N LYS A 87 -14.17 1.35 2.07
CA LYS A 87 -13.66 1.76 0.75
C LYS A 87 -13.43 0.59 -0.21
N ILE A 88 -12.92 -0.54 0.27
CA ILE A 88 -12.67 -1.74 -0.56
C ILE A 88 -13.99 -2.31 -1.09
N ARG A 89 -15.05 -2.33 -0.26
CA ARG A 89 -16.38 -2.76 -0.70
C ARG A 89 -16.87 -1.95 -1.90
N TYR A 90 -16.68 -0.63 -1.89
CA TYR A 90 -17.04 0.23 -3.02
C TYR A 90 -16.12 0.06 -4.24
N CYS A 91 -14.83 -0.23 -4.03
CA CYS A 91 -13.88 -0.49 -5.13
C CYS A 91 -14.18 -1.78 -5.90
N ASN A 92 -14.81 -2.75 -5.25
CA ASN A 92 -15.18 -4.04 -5.83
C ASN A 92 -16.59 -4.05 -6.45
N LEU A 93 -17.31 -2.94 -6.40
CA LEU A 93 -18.58 -2.85 -7.12
C LEU A 93 -18.27 -2.77 -8.63
N PRO A 94 -18.94 -3.57 -9.47
CA PRO A 94 -18.82 -3.39 -10.90
C PRO A 94 -19.19 -1.96 -11.24
N THR A 95 -18.33 -1.25 -11.99
CA THR A 95 -18.57 0.11 -12.51
C THR A 95 -19.69 0.17 -13.55
N ASN A 96 -20.62 -0.78 -13.52
CA ASN A 96 -21.81 -0.83 -14.36
C ASN A 96 -23.00 -1.21 -13.48
N VAL A 97 -23.66 -0.20 -12.93
CA VAL A 97 -25.10 -0.24 -12.68
C VAL A 97 -25.63 1.10 -13.21
N PRO A 98 -26.65 1.09 -14.09
CA PRO A 98 -27.08 2.23 -14.93
C PRO A 98 -27.53 3.47 -14.15
#